data_AF-A0A7X6F2G5-F1
#
_entry.id   AF-A0A7X6F2G5-F1
#
_cell.length_a   1.000
_cell.length_b   1.000
_cell.length_c   1.000
_cell.angle_alpha   90.00
_cell.angle_beta   90.00
_cell.angle_gamma   90.00
#
_symmetry.space_group_name_H-M   'P 1'
#
loop_
_entity.id
_entity.type
_entity.pdbx_description
1 polymer ?
#
loop_
_entity_poly.entity_id
_entity_poly.type
_entity_poly.pdbx_seq_one_letter_code
_entity_poly.pdbx_strand_id
1 'polypeptide(L)'
;MRIWNQTGYPTEFTMGMDKAGHEYIVIVVKGTFDFPDVAGGVAQKSSEQVPLVMADTYTGEPGYSATLWESDFAFRKPRCDVIANGCAYAPGGRPAERVTVGIKIGNWSKVFEVLGQREWRARGPTFVATAAELFLRQPFSYDTAWGGVDRLDPDEQTPASYKQNPYGTGWARTSNQRLVPGLRLPNTQAVDEEIRSPFGDYRPMSFGPYGRGCPGRIEFAGTYDQNWIDNIFPFLPPDFDERYFQMAPADQQISHPEGGEQVILVNLTPEGKTWFLLPDTALPMTIFRDNEVVLDKIIRPDTLLFDIESRRLSMVWRTEVRIRKVITEFEEAWVGPPTATMRRAREEGKQYIRDVATQKEVVADDEVGA
;
A
#
# COMPACT_ATOMS: atom_id res chain seq x y z
N MET A 1 1.68 -26.71 5.99
CA MET A 1 1.46 -26.53 4.55
C MET A 1 2.79 -26.37 3.82
N ARG A 2 2.99 -27.09 2.72
CA ARG A 2 4.12 -26.95 1.80
C ARG A 2 3.70 -26.04 0.64
N ILE A 3 4.43 -24.96 0.39
CA ILE A 3 4.15 -24.07 -0.74
C ILE A 3 5.15 -24.35 -1.87
N TRP A 4 4.64 -24.70 -3.04
CA TRP A 4 5.42 -24.84 -4.26
C TRP A 4 5.35 -23.56 -5.08
N ASN A 5 6.38 -22.75 -4.92
CA ASN A 5 6.49 -21.46 -5.60
C ASN A 5 7.22 -21.62 -6.94
N GLN A 6 6.47 -21.50 -8.04
CA GLN A 6 6.98 -21.54 -9.41
C GLN A 6 7.37 -20.15 -9.94
N THR A 7 6.98 -19.10 -9.23
CA THR A 7 7.20 -17.70 -9.67
C THR A 7 8.52 -17.13 -9.19
N GLY A 8 9.05 -17.62 -8.06
CA GLY A 8 10.18 -17.03 -7.35
C GLY A 8 9.85 -15.71 -6.62
N TYR A 9 8.56 -15.39 -6.45
CA TYR A 9 8.09 -14.24 -5.66
C TYR A 9 8.01 -14.58 -4.18
N PRO A 10 8.46 -13.72 -3.25
CA PRO A 10 8.21 -13.87 -1.82
C PRO A 10 6.76 -14.27 -1.52
N THR A 11 6.59 -15.36 -0.78
CA THR A 11 5.30 -15.99 -0.53
C THR A 11 5.24 -16.46 0.91
N GLU A 12 4.17 -16.07 1.62
CA GLU A 12 3.90 -16.51 2.99
C GLU A 12 2.41 -16.77 3.17
N PHE A 13 2.04 -17.34 4.31
CA PHE A 13 0.64 -17.48 4.70
C PHE A 13 0.41 -17.07 6.15
N THR A 14 -0.81 -16.64 6.44
CA THR A 14 -1.28 -16.27 7.79
C THR A 14 -2.71 -16.76 8.01
N MET A 15 -3.29 -16.46 9.16
CA MET A 15 -4.72 -16.67 9.45
C MET A 15 -5.47 -15.34 9.44
N GLY A 16 -6.66 -15.36 8.84
CA GLY A 16 -7.65 -14.28 8.94
C GLY A 16 -8.94 -14.80 9.57
N MET A 17 -9.74 -13.90 10.13
CA MET A 17 -11.04 -14.22 10.72
C MET A 17 -12.11 -13.30 10.13
N ASP A 18 -13.24 -13.86 9.72
CA ASP A 18 -14.39 -13.06 9.30
C ASP A 18 -15.27 -12.64 10.49
N LYS A 19 -16.23 -11.75 10.26
CA LYS A 19 -17.17 -11.30 11.29
C LYS A 19 -18.12 -12.38 11.85
N ALA A 20 -18.21 -13.53 11.19
CA ALA A 20 -18.94 -14.69 11.68
C ALA A 20 -18.05 -15.61 12.55
N GLY A 21 -16.81 -15.22 12.81
CA GLY A 21 -15.85 -16.00 13.59
C GLY A 21 -15.25 -17.19 12.83
N HIS A 22 -15.42 -17.25 11.50
CA HIS A 22 -14.78 -18.29 10.71
C HIS A 22 -13.34 -17.92 10.43
N GLU A 23 -12.45 -18.89 10.64
CA GLU A 23 -11.04 -18.75 10.33
C GLU A 23 -10.74 -19.12 8.87
N TYR A 24 -9.74 -18.46 8.31
CA TYR A 24 -9.27 -18.63 6.94
C TYR A 24 -7.76 -18.71 6.94
N ILE A 25 -7.20 -19.61 6.13
CA ILE A 25 -5.81 -19.48 5.71
C ILE A 25 -5.75 -18.41 4.63
N VAL A 26 -4.80 -17.49 4.72
CA VAL A 26 -4.57 -16.41 3.77
C VAL A 26 -3.17 -16.58 3.20
N ILE A 27 -3.06 -16.80 1.90
CA ILE A 27 -1.78 -16.86 1.20
C ILE A 27 -1.52 -15.50 0.55
N VAL A 28 -0.34 -14.95 0.81
CA VAL A 28 0.12 -13.66 0.30
C VAL A 28 1.36 -13.87 -0.56
N VAL A 29 1.33 -13.32 -1.77
CA VAL A 29 2.45 -13.37 -2.72
C VAL A 29 2.81 -11.95 -3.11
N LYS A 30 4.11 -11.61 -3.13
CA LYS A 30 4.59 -10.29 -3.54
C LYS A 30 5.66 -10.41 -4.61
N GLY A 31 5.39 -9.81 -5.76
CA GLY A 31 6.34 -9.72 -6.87
C GLY A 31 6.87 -8.31 -7.03
N THR A 32 8.15 -8.16 -7.32
CA THR A 32 8.82 -6.89 -7.63
C THR A 32 9.23 -6.84 -9.08
N PHE A 33 8.97 -5.69 -9.71
CA PHE A 33 9.21 -5.39 -11.11
C PHE A 33 9.96 -4.07 -11.23
N ASP A 34 10.96 -4.00 -12.10
CA ASP A 34 11.72 -2.78 -12.35
C ASP A 34 11.02 -1.93 -13.42
N PHE A 35 11.05 -0.61 -13.26
CA PHE A 35 10.61 0.29 -14.32
C PHE A 35 11.53 0.11 -15.53
N PRO A 36 10.98 0.02 -16.75
CA PRO A 36 11.81 -0.14 -17.94
C PRO A 36 12.63 1.13 -18.20
N ASP A 37 13.84 0.95 -18.71
CA ASP A 37 14.69 2.06 -19.15
C ASP A 37 14.15 2.74 -20.42
N VAL A 38 13.43 1.97 -21.24
CA VAL A 38 12.79 2.44 -22.47
C VAL A 38 11.35 2.84 -22.18
N ALA A 39 11.01 4.09 -22.51
CA ALA A 39 9.66 4.62 -22.37
C ALA A 39 8.66 3.76 -23.18
N GLY A 40 7.59 3.33 -22.51
CA GLY A 40 6.58 2.45 -23.08
C GLY A 40 6.91 0.97 -23.10
N GLY A 41 8.05 0.56 -22.54
CA GLY A 41 8.33 -0.85 -22.25
C GLY A 41 7.35 -1.43 -21.24
N VAL A 42 7.35 -2.76 -21.12
CA VAL A 42 6.62 -3.48 -20.06
C VAL A 42 7.53 -3.62 -18.86
N ALA A 43 7.05 -3.32 -17.65
CA ALA A 43 7.84 -3.53 -16.43
C ALA A 43 8.26 -5.01 -16.32
N GLN A 44 9.55 -5.26 -16.08
CA GLN A 44 10.10 -6.61 -16.06
C GLN A 44 10.28 -7.08 -14.63
N LYS A 45 10.13 -8.39 -14.38
CA LYS A 45 10.42 -8.97 -13.07
C LYS A 45 11.84 -8.58 -12.64
N SER A 46 11.96 -8.02 -11.45
CA SER A 46 13.25 -7.60 -10.91
C SER A 46 14.13 -8.80 -10.59
N SER A 47 15.44 -8.65 -10.80
CA SER A 47 16.44 -9.63 -10.37
C SER A 47 16.47 -9.80 -8.85
N GLU A 48 16.05 -8.77 -8.11
CA GLU A 48 15.95 -8.75 -6.65
C GLU A 48 14.50 -8.55 -6.23
N GLN A 49 13.97 -9.48 -5.46
CA GLN A 49 12.60 -9.39 -4.96
C GLN A 49 12.59 -8.72 -3.58
N VAL A 50 11.73 -7.70 -3.42
CA VAL A 50 11.56 -7.02 -2.14
C VAL A 50 10.78 -7.93 -1.19
N PRO A 51 11.23 -8.11 0.07
CA PRO A 51 10.51 -8.92 1.05
C PRO A 51 9.07 -8.45 1.30
N LEU A 52 8.27 -9.36 1.84
CA LEU A 52 6.96 -9.03 2.39
C LEU A 52 7.13 -8.06 3.57
N VAL A 53 6.26 -7.06 3.64
CA VAL A 53 6.18 -6.14 4.78
C VAL A 53 5.45 -6.88 5.90
N MET A 54 6.20 -7.36 6.89
CA MET A 54 5.63 -8.17 7.98
C MET A 54 4.79 -7.32 8.95
N ALA A 55 5.20 -6.07 9.19
CA ALA A 55 4.52 -5.12 10.05
C ALA A 55 4.60 -3.71 9.45
N ASP A 56 3.63 -2.86 9.79
CA ASP A 56 3.58 -1.47 9.32
C ASP A 56 4.92 -0.77 9.61
N THR A 57 5.45 -0.11 8.60
CA THR A 57 6.65 0.74 8.65
C THR A 57 6.24 2.19 8.56
N TYR A 58 7.08 3.08 9.07
CA TYR A 58 6.74 4.49 9.24
C TYR A 58 7.88 5.38 8.70
N THR A 59 7.54 6.59 8.30
CA THR A 59 8.51 7.60 7.84
C THR A 59 9.37 8.13 8.99
N GLY A 60 8.91 7.98 10.23
CA GLY A 60 9.63 8.28 11.47
C GLY A 60 9.16 7.40 12.62
N GLU A 61 8.85 8.02 13.77
CA GLU A 61 8.39 7.31 14.96
C GLU A 61 6.96 6.73 14.78
N PRO A 62 6.73 5.43 15.06
CA PRO A 62 5.41 4.81 14.98
C PRO A 62 4.36 5.56 15.82
N GLY A 63 3.18 5.80 15.24
CA GLY A 63 2.10 6.54 15.90
C GLY A 63 2.25 8.07 15.88
N TYR A 64 3.44 8.60 15.55
CA TYR A 64 3.71 10.05 15.46
C TYR A 64 4.14 10.50 14.06
N SER A 65 4.26 9.58 13.11
CA SER A 65 4.62 9.84 11.72
C SER A 65 3.73 9.02 10.78
N ALA A 66 3.73 9.40 9.50
CA ALA A 66 2.96 8.72 8.47
C ALA A 66 3.42 7.27 8.28
N THR A 67 2.47 6.38 7.98
CA THR A 67 2.78 5.04 7.50
C THR A 67 3.52 5.13 6.15
N LEU A 68 4.66 4.46 6.04
CA LEU A 68 5.43 4.37 4.80
C LEU A 68 4.94 3.18 3.96
N TRP A 69 4.99 1.98 4.54
CA TRP A 69 4.43 0.76 3.98
C TRP A 69 3.61 0.05 5.05
N GLU A 70 2.37 -0.30 4.73
CA GLU A 70 1.54 -1.15 5.59
C GLU A 70 1.92 -2.63 5.42
N SER A 71 1.62 -3.44 6.44
CA SER A 71 1.74 -4.90 6.39
C SER A 71 1.05 -5.48 5.15
N ASP A 72 1.73 -6.43 4.51
CA ASP A 72 1.21 -7.14 3.35
C ASP A 72 0.13 -8.18 3.73
N PHE A 73 -0.17 -8.38 5.02
CA PHE A 73 -1.01 -9.46 5.55
C PHE A 73 -2.45 -9.05 5.89
N ALA A 74 -3.02 -8.09 5.14
CA ALA A 74 -4.45 -7.79 5.20
C ALA A 74 -5.30 -9.04 4.87
N PHE A 75 -6.45 -9.23 5.52
CA PHE A 75 -7.29 -10.42 5.31
C PHE A 75 -7.92 -10.43 3.91
N ARG A 76 -8.72 -9.41 3.58
CA ARG A 76 -9.36 -9.26 2.27
C ARG A 76 -9.42 -7.79 1.88
N LYS A 77 -9.09 -7.52 0.62
CA LYS A 77 -9.18 -6.20 0.01
C LYS A 77 -10.21 -6.22 -1.11
N PRO A 78 -11.34 -5.49 -0.98
CA PRO A 78 -12.37 -5.48 -2.03
C PRO A 78 -11.92 -4.80 -3.33
N ARG A 79 -10.87 -3.96 -3.29
CA ARG A 79 -10.35 -3.17 -4.41
C ARG A 79 -8.83 -3.18 -4.39
N CYS A 80 -8.21 -2.81 -5.51
CA CYS A 80 -6.76 -2.73 -5.59
C CYS A 80 -6.27 -1.35 -5.09
N ASP A 81 -5.42 -1.35 -4.07
CA ASP A 81 -4.82 -0.14 -3.50
C ASP A 81 -3.63 0.35 -4.35
N VAL A 82 -3.58 1.64 -4.69
CA VAL A 82 -2.44 2.26 -5.36
C VAL A 82 -1.68 3.15 -4.38
N ILE A 83 -0.49 2.71 -3.96
CA ILE A 83 0.38 3.43 -3.03
C ILE A 83 1.69 3.82 -3.71
N ALA A 84 2.18 5.04 -3.47
CA ALA A 84 3.49 5.46 -3.94
C ALA A 84 4.25 6.27 -2.89
N ASN A 85 5.55 6.03 -2.81
CA ASN A 85 6.48 6.80 -1.98
C ASN A 85 7.63 7.31 -2.86
N GLY A 86 8.03 8.57 -2.66
CA GLY A 86 9.12 9.19 -3.42
C GLY A 86 9.18 10.70 -3.32
N CYS A 87 9.76 11.32 -4.33
CA CYS A 87 9.92 12.78 -4.40
C CYS A 87 9.26 13.39 -5.65
N ALA A 88 8.92 14.67 -5.53
CA ALA A 88 8.67 15.52 -6.70
C ALA A 88 9.99 16.00 -7.29
N TYR A 89 10.11 15.95 -8.60
CA TYR A 89 11.26 16.42 -9.36
C TYR A 89 10.91 17.63 -10.20
N ALA A 90 11.73 18.67 -10.12
CA ALA A 90 11.49 19.90 -10.85
C ALA A 90 11.67 19.68 -12.38
N PRO A 91 10.69 20.09 -13.22
CA PRO A 91 10.70 19.80 -14.65
C PRO A 91 11.97 20.29 -15.37
N GLY A 92 12.57 19.42 -16.17
CA GLY A 92 13.74 19.76 -16.98
C GLY A 92 15.00 20.11 -16.17
N GLY A 93 15.06 19.68 -14.90
CA GLY A 93 16.21 19.90 -14.02
C GLY A 93 16.41 21.36 -13.61
N ARG A 94 15.36 22.19 -13.69
CA ARG A 94 15.41 23.60 -13.29
C ARG A 94 14.72 23.77 -11.95
N PRO A 95 15.35 24.43 -10.96
CA PRO A 95 14.71 24.63 -9.66
C PRO A 95 13.35 25.32 -9.80
N ALA A 96 12.35 24.82 -9.08
CA ALA A 96 10.97 25.32 -9.13
C ALA A 96 10.42 25.50 -7.71
N GLU A 97 9.52 26.46 -7.54
CA GLU A 97 8.79 26.68 -6.28
C GLU A 97 7.63 25.69 -6.10
N ARG A 98 7.09 25.21 -7.23
CA ARG A 98 5.88 24.39 -7.32
C ARG A 98 6.00 23.41 -8.48
N VAL A 99 5.61 22.17 -8.25
CA VAL A 99 5.61 21.08 -9.23
C VAL A 99 4.33 20.27 -9.08
N THR A 100 3.55 20.14 -10.16
CA THR A 100 2.43 19.19 -10.19
C THR A 100 2.98 17.78 -10.38
N VAL A 101 2.64 16.87 -9.48
CA VAL A 101 2.98 15.44 -9.57
C VAL A 101 1.74 14.61 -9.86
N GLY A 102 1.92 13.44 -10.46
CA GLY A 102 0.79 12.60 -10.83
C GLY A 102 1.13 11.15 -11.12
N ILE A 103 0.17 10.28 -10.85
CA ILE A 103 0.15 8.88 -11.28
C ILE A 103 -1.12 8.66 -12.08
N LYS A 104 -1.00 8.02 -13.24
CA LYS A 104 -2.11 7.48 -14.03
C LYS A 104 -1.88 6.00 -14.27
N ILE A 105 -2.93 5.19 -14.10
CA ILE A 105 -2.95 3.75 -14.40
C ILE A 105 -4.22 3.45 -15.18
N GLY A 106 -4.10 3.18 -16.47
CA GLY A 106 -5.24 2.99 -17.36
C GLY A 106 -6.16 4.23 -17.33
N ASN A 107 -7.39 4.06 -16.83
CA ASN A 107 -8.39 5.13 -16.72
C ASN A 107 -8.36 5.89 -15.39
N TRP A 108 -7.63 5.40 -14.40
CA TRP A 108 -7.51 6.06 -13.10
C TRP A 108 -6.34 7.04 -13.10
N SER A 109 -6.49 8.18 -12.43
CA SER A 109 -5.38 9.11 -12.17
C SER A 109 -5.58 9.92 -10.91
N LYS A 110 -4.48 10.24 -10.24
CA LYS A 110 -4.43 11.21 -9.14
C LYS A 110 -3.28 12.18 -9.35
N VAL A 111 -3.55 13.46 -9.13
CA VAL A 111 -2.61 14.58 -9.28
C VAL A 111 -2.73 15.52 -8.08
N PHE A 112 -1.61 16.12 -7.68
CA PHE A 112 -1.56 17.18 -6.68
C PHE A 112 -0.31 18.04 -6.87
N GLU A 113 -0.22 19.16 -6.16
CA GLU A 113 0.95 20.04 -6.23
C GLU A 113 1.89 19.80 -5.06
N VAL A 114 3.19 19.76 -5.35
CA VAL A 114 4.27 19.79 -4.38
C VAL A 114 4.96 21.14 -4.44
N LEU A 115 5.11 21.79 -3.29
CA LEU A 115 5.68 23.11 -3.13
C LEU A 115 6.93 23.05 -2.26
N GLY A 116 7.85 23.96 -2.53
CA GLY A 116 9.02 24.18 -1.68
C GLY A 116 8.65 24.61 -0.27
N GLN A 117 9.67 24.74 0.56
CA GLN A 117 9.50 25.06 1.97
C GLN A 117 8.89 26.45 2.17
N ARG A 118 7.94 26.52 3.09
CA ARG A 118 7.15 27.71 3.40
C ARG A 118 6.78 27.75 4.88
N GLU A 119 6.56 28.94 5.40
CA GLU A 119 6.08 29.16 6.76
C GLU A 119 4.98 30.22 6.81
N TRP A 120 4.14 30.16 7.84
CA TRP A 120 3.14 31.18 8.09
C TRP A 120 3.80 32.45 8.63
N ARG A 121 3.39 33.61 8.10
CA ARG A 121 3.78 34.93 8.59
C ARG A 121 2.54 35.76 8.86
N ALA A 122 2.58 36.54 9.93
CA ALA A 122 1.52 37.51 10.22
C ALA A 122 1.64 38.70 9.26
N ARG A 123 0.50 39.13 8.72
CA ARG A 123 0.34 40.36 7.93
C ARG A 123 -0.86 41.14 8.48
N GLY A 124 -0.63 41.91 9.54
CA GLY A 124 -1.71 42.54 10.29
C GLY A 124 -2.63 41.49 10.92
N PRO A 125 -3.96 41.53 10.70
CA PRO A 125 -4.89 40.55 11.26
C PRO A 125 -4.94 39.23 10.47
N THR A 126 -4.27 39.12 9.32
CA THR A 126 -4.29 37.92 8.47
C THR A 126 -2.95 37.18 8.48
N PHE A 127 -2.98 35.95 7.98
CA PHE A 127 -1.79 35.14 7.73
C PHE A 127 -1.50 35.06 6.24
N VAL A 128 -0.23 35.04 5.89
CA VAL A 128 0.25 34.79 4.53
C VAL A 128 1.36 33.75 4.57
N ALA A 129 1.48 32.97 3.50
CA ALA A 129 2.65 32.11 3.31
C ALA A 129 3.86 32.97 2.91
N THR A 130 5.06 32.53 3.30
CA THR A 130 6.30 32.98 2.63
C THR A 130 6.31 32.54 1.16
N ALA A 131 7.19 33.14 0.35
CA ALA A 131 7.54 32.56 -0.95
C ALA A 131 8.04 31.11 -0.75
N ALA A 132 7.72 30.22 -1.68
CA ALA A 132 8.21 28.85 -1.61
C ALA A 132 9.68 28.81 -1.98
N GLU A 133 10.49 28.08 -1.21
CA GLU A 133 11.88 27.85 -1.58
C GLU A 133 11.96 27.07 -2.91
N LEU A 134 12.97 27.40 -3.74
CA LEU A 134 13.22 26.64 -4.97
C LEU A 134 13.78 25.26 -4.62
N PHE A 135 13.27 24.21 -5.27
CA PHE A 135 13.79 22.85 -5.14
C PHE A 135 14.03 22.20 -6.51
N LEU A 136 14.99 21.28 -6.55
CA LEU A 136 15.16 20.31 -7.65
C LEU A 136 14.46 18.98 -7.35
N ARG A 137 14.46 18.60 -6.08
CA ARG A 137 13.85 17.38 -5.56
C ARG A 137 13.23 17.68 -4.19
N GLN A 138 11.95 17.37 -4.01
CA GLN A 138 11.21 17.58 -2.76
C GLN A 138 10.47 16.30 -2.36
N PRO A 139 10.83 15.65 -1.25
CA PRO A 139 10.07 14.53 -0.71
C PRO A 139 8.65 14.95 -0.37
N PHE A 140 7.70 14.03 -0.54
CA PHE A 140 6.33 14.18 -0.09
C PHE A 140 5.87 12.95 0.69
N SER A 141 5.01 13.16 1.68
CA SER A 141 4.37 12.13 2.50
C SER A 141 3.19 12.77 3.24
N TYR A 142 2.39 12.00 3.98
CA TYR A 142 1.41 12.62 4.88
C TYR A 142 2.05 13.46 6.00
N ASP A 143 3.33 13.29 6.33
CA ASP A 143 4.06 14.16 7.28
C ASP A 143 4.22 15.60 6.77
N THR A 144 4.26 15.76 5.44
CA THR A 144 4.42 17.06 4.77
C THR A 144 3.13 17.56 4.13
N ALA A 145 2.02 16.83 4.32
CA ALA A 145 0.69 17.23 3.89
C ALA A 145 -0.03 18.07 4.95
N TRP A 146 -1.13 18.72 4.54
CA TRP A 146 -1.96 19.50 5.47
C TRP A 146 -2.40 18.68 6.68
N GLY A 147 -2.38 19.29 7.86
CA GLY A 147 -2.89 18.71 9.10
C GLY A 147 -1.91 18.91 10.27
N GLY A 148 -1.81 17.89 11.12
CA GLY A 148 -0.90 17.87 12.26
C GLY A 148 -1.59 18.03 13.61
N VAL A 149 -0.78 17.95 14.67
CA VAL A 149 -1.16 18.30 16.04
C VAL A 149 -0.74 19.74 16.33
N ASP A 150 -1.65 20.57 16.81
CA ASP A 150 -1.39 21.97 17.18
C ASP A 150 -0.61 22.04 18.50
N ARG A 151 0.71 21.82 18.42
CA ARG A 151 1.64 21.86 19.55
C ARG A 151 2.27 23.25 19.77
N LEU A 152 1.61 24.31 19.30
CA LEU A 152 2.16 25.67 19.37
C LEU A 152 2.22 26.20 20.80
N ASP A 153 1.25 25.84 21.64
CA ASP A 153 1.24 26.17 23.06
C ASP A 153 1.95 25.06 23.87
N PRO A 154 3.14 25.31 24.44
CA PRO A 154 3.88 24.29 25.19
C PRO A 154 3.21 23.90 26.51
N ASP A 155 2.31 24.73 27.04
CA ASP A 155 1.60 24.47 28.30
C ASP A 155 0.36 23.60 28.10
N GLU A 156 -0.07 23.38 26.85
CA GLU A 156 -1.22 22.54 26.54
C GLU A 156 -0.87 21.05 26.57
N GLN A 157 -1.40 20.34 27.57
CA GLN A 157 -1.15 18.90 27.73
C GLN A 157 -1.87 18.03 26.70
N THR A 158 -3.01 18.51 26.17
CA THR A 158 -3.86 17.76 25.22
C THR A 158 -4.10 18.58 23.96
N PRO A 159 -3.05 18.84 23.17
CA PRO A 159 -3.16 19.66 21.97
C PRO A 159 -4.15 19.03 20.99
N ALA A 160 -4.95 19.86 20.34
CA ALA A 160 -5.86 19.36 19.32
C ALA A 160 -5.10 18.81 18.11
N SER A 161 -5.72 17.84 17.46
CA SER A 161 -5.19 17.21 16.25
C SER A 161 -6.15 17.40 15.09
N TYR A 162 -5.60 17.67 13.91
CA TYR A 162 -6.36 17.68 12.67
C TYR A 162 -6.76 16.24 12.31
N LYS A 163 -8.06 15.96 12.39
CA LYS A 163 -8.59 14.59 12.39
C LYS A 163 -8.18 13.78 11.16
N GLN A 164 -8.18 14.39 9.97
CA GLN A 164 -7.95 13.71 8.70
C GLN A 164 -6.48 13.36 8.47
N ASN A 165 -5.56 14.04 9.14
CA ASN A 165 -4.12 13.75 9.06
C ASN A 165 -3.41 14.29 10.32
N PRO A 166 -3.32 13.49 11.38
CA PRO A 166 -2.68 13.91 12.64
C PRO A 166 -1.16 14.06 12.51
N TYR A 167 -0.55 13.53 11.45
CA TYR A 167 0.90 13.51 11.22
C TYR A 167 1.41 14.73 10.44
N GLY A 168 0.51 15.44 9.77
CA GLY A 168 0.84 16.53 8.85
C GLY A 168 1.34 17.81 9.52
N THR A 169 1.28 18.90 8.76
CA THR A 169 1.74 20.21 9.22
C THR A 169 0.91 21.35 8.64
N GLY A 170 1.06 22.54 9.22
CA GLY A 170 0.46 23.79 8.77
C GLY A 170 -0.94 24.12 9.31
N TRP A 171 -1.61 23.19 10.01
CA TRP A 171 -2.86 23.46 10.71
C TRP A 171 -2.61 23.95 12.15
N ALA A 172 -3.43 24.90 12.60
CA ALA A 172 -3.50 25.35 13.98
C ALA A 172 -4.95 25.71 14.34
N ARG A 173 -5.27 25.79 15.64
CA ARG A 173 -6.54 26.36 16.10
C ARG A 173 -6.46 27.88 16.22
N THR A 174 -7.60 28.54 16.05
CA THR A 174 -7.70 29.99 16.21
C THR A 174 -7.30 30.48 17.61
N SER A 175 -7.46 29.65 18.65
CA SER A 175 -6.99 29.96 20.01
C SER A 175 -5.48 30.21 20.08
N ASN A 176 -4.70 29.56 19.20
CA ASN A 176 -3.25 29.68 19.13
C ASN A 176 -2.79 30.70 18.08
N GLN A 177 -3.69 31.57 17.58
CA GLN A 177 -3.40 32.54 16.52
C GLN A 177 -2.08 33.33 16.72
N ARG A 178 -1.80 33.79 17.93
CA ARG A 178 -0.58 34.56 18.24
C ARG A 178 0.73 33.77 18.08
N LEU A 179 0.65 32.44 18.09
CA LEU A 179 1.79 31.51 18.03
C LEU A 179 2.00 30.93 16.63
N VAL A 180 1.08 31.18 15.70
CA VAL A 180 1.16 30.66 14.32
C VAL A 180 2.37 31.14 13.52
N PRO A 181 2.87 32.40 13.64
CA PRO A 181 4.01 32.83 12.83
C PRO A 181 5.25 31.94 13.04
N GLY A 182 5.80 31.41 11.96
CA GLY A 182 6.90 30.43 11.98
C GLY A 182 6.45 28.96 11.91
N LEU A 183 5.15 28.67 12.07
CA LEU A 183 4.62 27.34 11.77
C LEU A 183 4.83 27.01 10.30
N ARG A 184 5.45 25.86 10.02
CA ARG A 184 5.68 25.38 8.65
C ARG A 184 4.35 25.13 7.94
N LEU A 185 4.27 25.51 6.67
CA LEU A 185 3.18 25.09 5.79
C LEU A 185 3.46 23.68 5.25
N PRO A 186 2.40 22.97 4.82
CA PRO A 186 2.61 21.72 4.09
C PRO A 186 3.31 21.98 2.75
N ASN A 187 4.04 20.96 2.32
CA ASN A 187 4.65 20.89 1.00
C ASN A 187 3.70 20.31 -0.04
N THR A 188 2.50 19.84 0.32
CA THR A 188 1.51 19.35 -0.64
C THR A 188 0.17 20.04 -0.51
N GLN A 189 -0.54 20.20 -1.63
CA GLN A 189 -1.92 20.72 -1.69
C GLN A 189 -2.65 20.17 -2.92
N ALA A 190 -3.99 20.21 -2.91
CA ALA A 190 -4.76 19.83 -4.10
C ALA A 190 -4.48 20.80 -5.25
N VAL A 191 -4.63 20.30 -6.48
CA VAL A 191 -4.72 21.20 -7.65
C VAL A 191 -5.94 22.10 -7.46
N ASP A 192 -5.77 23.39 -7.74
CA ASP A 192 -6.80 24.44 -7.61
C ASP A 192 -7.32 24.71 -6.18
N GLU A 193 -6.71 24.13 -5.14
CA GLU A 193 -7.02 24.40 -3.72
C GLU A 193 -5.78 24.97 -3.01
N GLU A 194 -5.59 26.29 -3.13
CA GLU A 194 -4.47 26.95 -2.46
C GLU A 194 -4.72 27.09 -0.94
N ILE A 195 -3.72 26.66 -0.16
CA ILE A 195 -3.75 26.78 1.29
C ILE A 195 -3.46 28.22 1.71
N ARG A 196 -4.48 28.91 2.22
CA ARG A 196 -4.48 30.36 2.49
C ARG A 196 -4.69 30.72 3.96
N SER A 197 -5.07 29.77 4.80
CA SER A 197 -5.29 29.99 6.22
C SER A 197 -4.74 28.84 7.06
N PRO A 198 -4.07 29.11 8.20
CA PRO A 198 -3.69 28.08 9.18
C PRO A 198 -4.91 27.41 9.85
N PHE A 199 -6.10 28.02 9.73
CA PHE A 199 -7.34 27.56 10.36
C PHE A 199 -8.30 26.88 9.38
N GLY A 200 -7.83 26.59 8.16
CA GLY A 200 -8.66 26.01 7.10
C GLY A 200 -8.98 24.53 7.30
N ASP A 201 -9.79 24.00 6.39
CA ASP A 201 -10.17 22.60 6.27
C ASP A 201 -9.76 22.12 4.88
N TYR A 202 -8.46 21.88 4.69
CA TYR A 202 -7.89 21.47 3.41
C TYR A 202 -7.68 19.97 3.37
N ARG A 203 -7.73 19.38 2.17
CA ARG A 203 -7.50 17.95 2.02
C ARG A 203 -5.99 17.63 2.07
N PRO A 204 -5.54 16.72 2.96
CA PRO A 204 -4.17 16.23 2.94
C PRO A 204 -3.89 15.49 1.63
N MET A 205 -2.81 15.87 0.93
CA MET A 205 -2.43 15.26 -0.35
C MET A 205 -1.14 14.46 -0.24
N SER A 206 -1.24 13.18 -0.57
CA SER A 206 -0.11 12.26 -0.75
C SER A 206 -0.54 11.07 -1.61
N PHE A 207 0.41 10.17 -1.90
CA PHE A 207 0.14 8.85 -2.46
C PHE A 207 0.34 7.71 -1.44
N GLY A 208 0.77 8.03 -0.21
CA GLY A 208 1.04 7.03 0.82
C GLY A 208 -0.22 6.35 1.39
N PRO A 209 -0.05 5.36 2.28
CA PRO A 209 -1.14 4.74 3.03
C PRO A 209 -1.83 5.70 4.01
N TYR A 210 -3.14 5.54 4.24
CA TYR A 210 -3.86 6.13 5.36
C TYR A 210 -3.74 5.25 6.61
N GLY A 211 -3.43 5.86 7.75
CA GLY A 211 -3.38 5.15 9.02
C GLY A 211 -4.74 4.53 9.39
N ARG A 212 -4.74 3.35 10.03
CA ARG A 212 -5.96 2.61 10.43
C ARG A 212 -6.93 3.42 11.31
N GLY A 213 -6.39 4.32 12.13
CA GLY A 213 -7.15 5.21 13.01
C GLY A 213 -7.65 6.50 12.35
N CYS A 214 -7.34 6.73 11.06
CA CYS A 214 -7.75 7.95 10.39
C CYS A 214 -9.21 7.88 9.92
N PRO A 215 -9.93 9.02 9.89
CA PRO A 215 -11.25 9.13 9.25
C PRO A 215 -11.23 8.66 7.79
N GLY A 216 -12.30 8.02 7.37
CA GLY A 216 -12.41 7.32 6.08
C GLY A 216 -11.93 5.87 6.10
N ARG A 217 -11.42 5.39 7.25
CA ARG A 217 -10.98 4.02 7.46
C ARG A 217 -11.43 3.47 8.81
N ILE A 218 -11.25 4.23 9.89
CA ILE A 218 -11.62 3.79 11.24
C ILE A 218 -13.11 3.47 11.39
N GLU A 219 -13.96 4.12 10.60
CA GLU A 219 -15.41 3.87 10.58
C GLU A 219 -15.77 2.45 10.11
N PHE A 220 -14.87 1.79 9.36
CA PHE A 220 -15.06 0.41 8.91
C PHE A 220 -14.59 -0.63 9.94
N ALA A 221 -13.90 -0.21 11.01
CA ALA A 221 -13.53 -1.12 12.09
C ALA A 221 -14.77 -1.63 12.87
N GLY A 222 -15.91 -0.98 12.72
CA GLY A 222 -17.13 -1.30 13.45
C GLY A 222 -17.16 -0.73 14.86
N THR A 223 -18.21 -1.05 15.60
CA THR A 223 -18.52 -0.45 16.90
C THR A 223 -18.03 -1.34 18.05
N TYR A 224 -17.06 -0.84 18.83
CA TYR A 224 -16.49 -1.51 20.02
C TYR A 224 -17.02 -0.87 21.32
N ASP A 225 -18.30 -1.06 21.61
CA ASP A 225 -18.96 -0.52 22.81
C ASP A 225 -19.11 -1.57 23.94
N GLN A 226 -19.84 -1.23 25.01
CA GLN A 226 -20.06 -2.16 26.13
C GLN A 226 -20.81 -3.43 25.69
N ASN A 227 -21.73 -3.33 24.73
CA ASN A 227 -22.41 -4.51 24.20
C ASN A 227 -21.44 -5.42 23.45
N TRP A 228 -20.47 -4.87 22.71
CA TRP A 228 -19.39 -5.66 22.13
C TRP A 228 -18.59 -6.40 23.21
N ILE A 229 -18.22 -5.72 24.30
CA ILE A 229 -17.49 -6.33 25.42
C ILE A 229 -18.29 -7.49 26.04
N ASP A 230 -19.57 -7.26 26.35
CA ASP A 230 -20.37 -8.21 27.11
C ASP A 230 -20.87 -9.40 26.27
N ASN A 231 -21.11 -9.20 24.97
CA ASN A 231 -21.87 -10.16 24.15
C ASN A 231 -21.18 -10.60 22.84
N ILE A 232 -20.14 -9.92 22.35
CA ILE A 232 -19.52 -10.19 21.03
C ILE A 232 -18.05 -10.60 21.16
N PHE A 233 -17.31 -10.02 22.11
CA PHE A 233 -15.91 -10.38 22.37
C PHE A 233 -15.75 -11.90 22.50
N PRO A 234 -14.74 -12.53 21.85
CA PRO A 234 -13.59 -11.93 21.18
C PRO A 234 -13.74 -11.71 19.66
N PHE A 235 -14.94 -11.80 19.10
CA PHE A 235 -15.15 -11.67 17.65
C PHE A 235 -15.19 -10.21 17.18
N LEU A 236 -15.06 -10.01 15.86
CA LEU A 236 -15.23 -8.69 15.24
C LEU A 236 -16.66 -8.18 15.44
N PRO A 237 -16.87 -6.86 15.56
CA PRO A 237 -18.21 -6.27 15.59
C PRO A 237 -19.07 -6.69 14.39
N PRO A 238 -20.40 -6.85 14.55
CA PRO A 238 -21.31 -7.22 13.46
C PRO A 238 -21.31 -6.22 12.27
N ASP A 239 -20.99 -4.96 12.56
CA ASP A 239 -20.87 -3.85 11.61
C ASP A 239 -19.43 -3.65 11.09
N PHE A 240 -18.49 -4.55 11.41
CA PHE A 240 -17.17 -4.57 10.78
C PHE A 240 -17.30 -4.72 9.26
N ASP A 241 -16.57 -3.88 8.54
CA ASP A 241 -16.54 -3.85 7.08
C ASP A 241 -15.12 -4.08 6.58
N GLU A 242 -14.95 -5.05 5.66
CA GLU A 242 -13.65 -5.43 5.11
C GLU A 242 -12.94 -4.28 4.37
N ARG A 243 -13.65 -3.19 4.02
CA ARG A 243 -13.02 -1.93 3.56
C ARG A 243 -12.02 -1.35 4.56
N TYR A 244 -12.09 -1.72 5.84
CA TYR A 244 -11.07 -1.42 6.85
C TYR A 244 -9.66 -1.89 6.43
N PHE A 245 -9.55 -2.95 5.64
CA PHE A 245 -8.28 -3.47 5.15
C PHE A 245 -7.71 -2.68 3.95
N GLN A 246 -8.48 -1.79 3.31
CA GLN A 246 -7.94 -0.88 2.31
C GLN A 246 -7.04 0.16 2.99
N MET A 247 -5.77 0.21 2.57
CA MET A 247 -4.83 1.20 3.08
C MET A 247 -4.82 2.47 2.23
N ALA A 248 -5.26 2.39 0.98
CA ALA A 248 -5.36 3.55 0.11
C ALA A 248 -6.66 4.32 0.40
N PRO A 249 -6.65 5.66 0.30
CA PRO A 249 -7.90 6.43 0.32
C PRO A 249 -8.79 6.06 -0.87
N ALA A 250 -10.08 6.36 -0.78
CA ALA A 250 -11.07 5.98 -1.81
C ALA A 250 -10.70 6.48 -3.22
N ASP A 251 -10.00 7.60 -3.36
CA ASP A 251 -9.54 8.14 -4.64
C ASP A 251 -8.25 7.46 -5.18
N GLN A 252 -7.67 6.52 -4.45
CA GLN A 252 -6.51 5.70 -4.81
C GLN A 252 -6.83 4.20 -4.84
N GLN A 253 -8.12 3.85 -4.87
CA GLN A 253 -8.60 2.47 -5.00
C GLN A 253 -9.10 2.23 -6.43
N ILE A 254 -8.49 1.28 -7.13
CA ILE A 254 -8.85 0.92 -8.50
C ILE A 254 -9.50 -0.46 -8.57
N SER A 255 -10.02 -0.82 -9.74
CA SER A 255 -10.35 -2.22 -10.03
C SER A 255 -9.06 -3.05 -10.09
N HIS A 256 -9.11 -4.33 -9.75
CA HIS A 256 -7.95 -5.21 -9.85
C HIS A 256 -7.38 -5.17 -11.29
N PRO A 257 -6.08 -4.84 -11.47
CA PRO A 257 -5.50 -4.67 -12.79
C PRO A 257 -5.38 -6.01 -13.51
N GLU A 258 -5.63 -6.02 -14.82
CA GLU A 258 -5.59 -7.19 -15.69
C GLU A 258 -4.22 -7.39 -16.35
N GLY A 259 -3.39 -6.35 -16.39
CA GLY A 259 -2.12 -6.31 -17.10
C GLY A 259 -2.22 -5.50 -18.40
N GLY A 260 -1.09 -4.93 -18.82
CA GLY A 260 -1.02 -4.07 -20.00
C GLY A 260 -1.57 -2.65 -19.81
N GLU A 261 -2.10 -2.30 -18.63
CA GLU A 261 -2.49 -0.92 -18.35
C GLU A 261 -1.28 0.01 -18.44
N GLN A 262 -1.48 1.17 -19.08
CA GLN A 262 -0.45 2.19 -19.14
C GLN A 262 -0.32 2.88 -17.78
N VAL A 263 0.90 2.83 -17.23
CA VAL A 263 1.32 3.63 -16.09
C VAL A 263 2.02 4.88 -16.59
N ILE A 264 1.59 6.06 -16.12
CA ILE A 264 2.28 7.33 -16.37
C ILE A 264 2.58 7.99 -15.03
N LEU A 265 3.85 8.31 -14.82
CA LEU A 265 4.37 9.05 -13.68
C LEU A 265 4.80 10.44 -14.17
N VAL A 266 4.19 11.49 -13.60
CA VAL A 266 4.47 12.89 -13.94
C VAL A 266 5.22 13.55 -12.79
N ASN A 267 6.41 14.07 -13.09
CA ASN A 267 7.33 14.75 -12.18
C ASN A 267 7.66 13.97 -10.90
N LEU A 268 7.54 12.64 -10.96
CA LEU A 268 7.93 11.71 -9.90
C LEU A 268 9.31 11.11 -10.15
N THR A 269 9.87 11.28 -11.34
CA THR A 269 11.23 10.84 -11.67
C THR A 269 12.03 12.00 -12.28
N PRO A 270 13.38 11.95 -12.30
CA PRO A 270 14.21 13.01 -12.87
C PRO A 270 13.89 13.38 -14.33
N GLU A 271 13.35 12.43 -15.10
CA GLU A 271 12.97 12.62 -16.50
C GLU A 271 11.71 13.49 -16.68
N GLY A 272 10.99 13.81 -15.59
CA GLY A 272 9.76 14.61 -15.59
C GLY A 272 8.53 13.87 -16.10
N LYS A 273 8.68 12.93 -17.05
CA LYS A 273 7.61 12.02 -17.45
C LYS A 273 8.17 10.64 -17.73
N THR A 274 7.79 9.67 -16.90
CA THR A 274 8.07 8.24 -17.10
C THR A 274 6.78 7.52 -17.42
N TRP A 275 6.79 6.61 -18.38
CA TRP A 275 5.63 5.76 -18.65
C TRP A 275 6.03 4.38 -19.14
N PHE A 276 5.21 3.39 -18.80
CA PHE A 276 5.40 1.98 -19.10
C PHE A 276 4.07 1.23 -19.04
N LEU A 277 4.07 -0.05 -19.39
CA LEU A 277 2.91 -0.93 -19.26
C LEU A 277 3.07 -1.85 -18.05
N LEU A 278 1.98 -2.11 -17.33
CA LEU A 278 1.93 -3.18 -16.33
C LEU A 278 2.22 -4.53 -17.00
N PRO A 279 2.98 -5.43 -16.35
CA PRO A 279 3.17 -6.78 -16.83
C PRO A 279 1.85 -7.57 -16.73
N ASP A 280 1.84 -8.80 -17.23
CA ASP A 280 0.73 -9.71 -16.93
C ASP A 280 0.61 -9.88 -15.41
N THR A 281 -0.59 -9.62 -14.90
CA THR A 281 -0.90 -9.66 -13.46
C THR A 281 -1.56 -10.98 -13.05
N ALA A 282 -1.85 -11.88 -13.99
CA ALA A 282 -2.51 -13.14 -13.70
C ALA A 282 -1.60 -14.05 -12.87
N LEU A 283 -2.02 -14.40 -11.66
CA LEU A 283 -1.31 -15.37 -10.83
C LEU A 283 -2.18 -16.62 -10.59
N PRO A 284 -1.96 -17.71 -11.33
CA PRO A 284 -2.59 -18.99 -11.02
C PRO A 284 -2.17 -19.47 -9.63
N MET A 285 -3.13 -19.84 -8.80
CA MET A 285 -2.90 -20.46 -7.50
C MET A 285 -3.83 -21.65 -7.32
N THR A 286 -3.29 -22.73 -6.77
CA THR A 286 -4.06 -23.92 -6.42
C THR A 286 -3.80 -24.27 -4.95
N ILE A 287 -4.84 -24.48 -4.15
CA ILE A 287 -4.72 -24.82 -2.72
C ILE A 287 -5.40 -26.16 -2.48
N PHE A 288 -4.76 -26.99 -1.67
CA PHE A 288 -5.21 -28.33 -1.37
C PHE A 288 -5.52 -28.50 0.11
N ARG A 289 -6.55 -29.29 0.40
CA ARG A 289 -6.92 -29.75 1.73
C ARG A 289 -7.38 -31.19 1.66
N ASP A 290 -6.93 -32.03 2.58
CA ASP A 290 -7.24 -33.46 2.61
C ASP A 290 -6.98 -34.11 1.24
N ASN A 291 -5.89 -33.69 0.56
CA ASN A 291 -5.52 -34.02 -0.83
C ASN A 291 -6.47 -33.56 -1.96
N GLU A 292 -7.60 -32.92 -1.65
CA GLU A 292 -8.53 -32.37 -2.64
C GLU A 292 -8.19 -30.93 -3.03
N VAL A 293 -8.50 -30.54 -4.27
CA VAL A 293 -8.42 -29.15 -4.72
C VAL A 293 -9.56 -28.37 -4.08
N VAL A 294 -9.22 -27.41 -3.21
CA VAL A 294 -10.21 -26.50 -2.58
C VAL A 294 -10.19 -25.10 -3.16
N LEU A 295 -9.13 -24.75 -3.89
CA LEU A 295 -9.04 -23.54 -4.70
C LEU A 295 -8.20 -23.84 -5.95
N ASP A 296 -8.68 -23.41 -7.11
CA ASP A 296 -7.91 -23.38 -8.37
C ASP A 296 -8.39 -22.17 -9.17
N LYS A 297 -7.65 -21.05 -9.08
CA LYS A 297 -8.08 -19.75 -9.61
C LYS A 297 -6.90 -18.92 -10.10
N ILE A 298 -7.19 -18.02 -11.03
CA ILE A 298 -6.30 -16.89 -11.35
C ILE A 298 -6.60 -15.77 -10.36
N ILE A 299 -5.59 -15.39 -9.57
CA ILE A 299 -5.64 -14.29 -8.62
C ILE A 299 -5.08 -13.04 -9.29
N ARG A 300 -5.71 -11.88 -9.04
CA ARG A 300 -5.26 -10.57 -9.47
C ARG A 300 -4.74 -9.77 -8.27
N PRO A 301 -3.79 -8.85 -8.46
CA PRO A 301 -3.20 -8.17 -7.33
C PRO A 301 -4.17 -7.13 -6.76
N ASP A 302 -4.23 -7.05 -5.45
CA ASP A 302 -5.08 -6.14 -4.68
C ASP A 302 -4.27 -4.97 -4.07
N THR A 303 -2.96 -4.92 -4.34
CA THR A 303 -2.11 -3.78 -4.02
C THR A 303 -1.06 -3.57 -5.11
N LEU A 304 -0.90 -2.32 -5.56
CA LEU A 304 0.25 -1.81 -6.31
C LEU A 304 1.06 -0.85 -5.42
N LEU A 305 2.35 -1.13 -5.28
CA LEU A 305 3.29 -0.35 -4.48
C LEU A 305 4.38 0.23 -5.39
N PHE A 306 4.44 1.55 -5.50
CA PHE A 306 5.48 2.24 -6.27
C PHE A 306 6.55 2.80 -5.32
N ASP A 307 7.72 2.15 -5.30
CA ASP A 307 8.94 2.74 -4.75
C ASP A 307 9.63 3.51 -5.88
N ILE A 308 9.29 4.80 -5.96
CA ILE A 308 9.66 5.65 -7.09
C ILE A 308 11.17 5.87 -7.14
N GLU A 309 11.81 6.06 -5.99
CA GLU A 309 13.26 6.34 -5.90
C GLU A 309 14.08 5.12 -6.29
N SER A 310 13.63 3.92 -5.91
CA SER A 310 14.24 2.66 -6.33
C SER A 310 13.81 2.22 -7.74
N ARG A 311 12.93 2.98 -8.42
CA ARG A 311 12.33 2.64 -9.72
C ARG A 311 11.70 1.23 -9.75
N ARG A 312 11.01 0.87 -8.66
CA ARG A 312 10.41 -0.46 -8.46
C ARG A 312 8.89 -0.37 -8.30
N LEU A 313 8.20 -1.28 -8.95
CA LEU A 313 6.79 -1.59 -8.73
C LEU A 313 6.71 -2.94 -8.02
N SER A 314 6.03 -3.00 -6.88
CA SER A 314 5.61 -4.27 -6.29
C SER A 314 4.12 -4.49 -6.45
N MET A 315 3.74 -5.73 -6.73
CA MET A 315 2.35 -6.18 -6.78
C MET A 315 2.14 -7.23 -5.69
N VAL A 316 1.03 -7.13 -4.98
CA VAL A 316 0.65 -8.10 -3.94
C VAL A 316 -0.62 -8.82 -4.36
N TRP A 317 -0.59 -10.14 -4.33
CA TRP A 317 -1.74 -11.02 -4.54
C TRP A 317 -2.11 -11.66 -3.22
N ARG A 318 -3.42 -11.74 -2.95
CA ARG A 318 -3.96 -12.38 -1.76
C ARG A 318 -5.10 -13.32 -2.15
N THR A 319 -5.12 -14.48 -1.52
CA THR A 319 -6.27 -15.38 -1.58
C THR A 319 -6.44 -16.14 -0.30
N GLU A 320 -7.66 -16.53 0.00
CA GLU A 320 -8.04 -17.11 1.25
C GLU A 320 -8.96 -18.32 1.09
N VAL A 321 -8.80 -19.31 1.96
CA VAL A 321 -9.66 -20.50 2.02
C VAL A 321 -10.08 -20.75 3.45
N ARG A 322 -11.38 -21.01 3.65
CA ARG A 322 -11.94 -21.25 4.98
C ARG A 322 -11.33 -22.50 5.60
N ILE A 323 -10.83 -22.37 6.83
CA ILE A 323 -10.42 -23.46 7.70
C ILE A 323 -11.69 -24.14 8.24
N ARG A 324 -11.79 -25.46 8.11
CA ARG A 324 -12.93 -26.25 8.60
C ARG A 324 -12.66 -26.90 9.95
N LYS A 325 -11.45 -27.41 10.16
CA LYS A 325 -11.04 -28.11 11.39
C LYS A 325 -9.87 -27.41 12.07
N VAL A 326 -8.73 -27.38 11.39
CA VAL A 326 -7.44 -26.87 11.90
C VAL A 326 -6.58 -26.41 10.72
N ILE A 327 -5.65 -25.48 10.93
CA ILE A 327 -4.78 -24.98 9.86
C ILE A 327 -3.94 -26.07 9.18
N THR A 328 -3.64 -27.16 9.88
CA THR A 328 -2.87 -28.29 9.33
C THR A 328 -3.65 -29.14 8.33
N GLU A 329 -4.95 -28.89 8.12
CA GLU A 329 -5.72 -29.51 7.05
C GLU A 329 -5.25 -29.08 5.65
N PHE A 330 -4.49 -27.97 5.55
CA PHE A 330 -3.87 -27.53 4.30
C PHE A 330 -2.47 -28.12 4.17
N GLU A 331 -2.31 -29.16 3.35
CA GLU A 331 -1.03 -29.82 3.18
C GLU A 331 -0.16 -29.10 2.15
N GLU A 332 -0.76 -28.54 1.11
CA GLU A 332 -0.05 -28.08 -0.08
C GLU A 332 -0.72 -26.86 -0.74
N ALA A 333 0.08 -25.97 -1.32
CA ALA A 333 -0.36 -24.94 -2.24
C ALA A 333 0.63 -24.77 -3.40
N TRP A 334 0.11 -24.50 -4.59
CA TRP A 334 0.88 -24.17 -5.79
C TRP A 334 0.72 -22.68 -6.09
N VAL A 335 1.84 -21.98 -6.25
CA VAL A 335 1.88 -20.56 -6.60
C VAL A 335 2.57 -20.39 -7.94
N GLY A 336 1.81 -19.94 -8.93
CA GLY A 336 2.20 -19.95 -10.33
C GLY A 336 1.68 -21.19 -11.07
N PRO A 337 1.83 -21.21 -12.41
CA PRO A 337 1.36 -22.33 -13.23
C PRO A 337 2.10 -23.62 -12.85
N PRO A 338 1.38 -24.74 -12.61
CA PRO A 338 2.01 -25.99 -12.23
C PRO A 338 2.77 -26.62 -13.40
N THR A 339 3.91 -27.23 -13.12
CA THR A 339 4.67 -27.98 -14.13
C THR A 339 3.96 -29.28 -14.51
N ALA A 340 4.33 -29.86 -15.66
CA ALA A 340 3.80 -31.16 -16.08
C ALA A 340 4.10 -32.25 -15.04
N THR A 341 5.27 -32.21 -14.41
CA THR A 341 5.69 -33.16 -13.37
C THR A 341 4.83 -33.04 -12.12
N MET A 342 4.50 -31.82 -11.68
CA MET A 342 3.60 -31.60 -10.54
C MET A 342 2.21 -32.20 -10.79
N ARG A 343 1.66 -31.98 -12.00
CA ARG A 343 0.37 -32.57 -12.40
C ARG A 343 0.44 -34.10 -12.41
N ARG A 344 1.45 -34.66 -13.08
CA ARG A 344 1.66 -36.12 -13.17
C ARG A 344 1.81 -36.76 -11.80
N ALA A 345 2.65 -36.21 -10.93
CA ALA A 345 2.83 -36.73 -9.57
C ALA A 345 1.48 -36.84 -8.84
N ARG A 346 0.65 -35.80 -8.95
CA ARG A 346 -0.66 -35.78 -8.30
C ARG A 346 -1.67 -36.74 -8.94
N GLU A 347 -1.72 -36.81 -10.27
CA GLU A 347 -2.56 -37.76 -11.01
C GLU A 347 -2.22 -39.22 -10.67
N GLU A 348 -0.94 -39.51 -10.46
CA GLU A 348 -0.45 -40.85 -10.08
C GLU A 348 -0.52 -41.12 -8.57
N GLY A 349 -0.96 -40.15 -7.76
CA GLY A 349 -0.99 -40.27 -6.29
C GLY A 349 0.39 -40.38 -5.65
N LYS A 350 1.43 -39.91 -6.35
CA LYS A 350 2.83 -39.98 -5.94
C LYS A 350 3.34 -38.63 -5.43
N GLN A 351 4.40 -38.67 -4.65
CA GLN A 351 5.01 -37.47 -4.11
C GLN A 351 5.82 -36.72 -5.18
N TYR A 352 5.54 -35.44 -5.38
CA TYR A 352 6.39 -34.55 -6.17
C TYR A 352 7.62 -34.14 -5.36
N ILE A 353 8.79 -34.29 -5.96
CA ILE A 353 10.08 -33.91 -5.38
C ILE A 353 10.77 -32.94 -6.33
N ARG A 354 11.20 -31.81 -5.77
CA ARG A 354 12.07 -30.84 -6.45
C ARG A 354 13.36 -30.72 -5.67
N ASP A 355 14.47 -31.05 -6.33
CA ASP A 355 15.79 -30.79 -5.79
C ASP A 355 16.03 -29.27 -5.75
N VAL A 356 16.32 -28.74 -4.58
CA VAL A 356 16.46 -27.30 -4.35
C VAL A 356 17.73 -26.74 -5.00
N ALA A 357 18.80 -27.55 -5.10
CA ALA A 357 20.09 -27.15 -5.65
C ALA A 357 20.13 -27.26 -7.18
N THR A 358 19.55 -28.32 -7.74
CA THR A 358 19.60 -28.59 -9.18
C THR A 358 18.33 -28.17 -9.91
N GLN A 359 17.27 -27.81 -9.18
CA GLN A 359 15.93 -27.51 -9.71
C GLN A 359 15.31 -28.68 -10.50
N LYS A 360 15.89 -29.89 -10.39
CA LYS A 360 15.41 -31.10 -11.06
C LYS A 360 14.10 -31.56 -10.40
N GLU A 361 13.12 -31.88 -11.23
CA GLU A 361 11.80 -32.33 -10.81
C GLU A 361 11.65 -33.83 -11.10
N VAL A 362 11.21 -34.60 -10.10
CA VAL A 362 10.93 -36.03 -10.24
C VAL A 362 9.68 -36.42 -9.45
N VAL A 363 9.07 -37.53 -9.86
CA VAL A 363 7.99 -38.17 -9.11
C VAL A 363 8.60 -39.29 -8.27
N ALA A 364 8.27 -39.39 -6.99
CA ALA A 364 8.77 -40.46 -6.13
C ALA A 364 8.46 -41.83 -6.78
N ASP A 365 9.48 -42.69 -6.86
CA ASP A 365 9.59 -43.96 -7.61
C ASP A 365 10.26 -43.91 -8.99
N ASP A 366 10.51 -42.72 -9.57
CA ASP A 366 11.32 -42.59 -10.79
C ASP A 366 12.84 -42.88 -10.55
N GLU A 367 13.28 -42.96 -9.30
CA GLU A 367 14.68 -43.28 -8.92
C GLU A 367 14.97 -44.79 -8.75
N VAL A 368 14.00 -45.68 -8.96
CA VAL A 368 14.26 -47.13 -9.01
C VAL A 368 14.64 -47.55 -10.43
N GLY A 369 15.74 -46.99 -10.96
CA GLY A 369 16.24 -47.39 -12.28
C GLY A 369 17.11 -46.36 -12.99
N ALA A 370 18.27 -46.03 -12.43
CA ALA A 370 19.44 -45.55 -13.20
C ALA A 370 20.73 -45.94 -12.50
#